data_AF-A0A852ASF2-F1
#
_entry.id   AF-A0A852ASF2-F1
#
_cell.length_a   1.000
_cell.length_b   1.000
_cell.length_c   1.000
_cell.angle_alpha   90.00
_cell.angle_beta   90.00
_cell.angle_gamma   90.00
#
_symmetry.space_group_name_H-M   'P 1'
#
loop_
_entity.id
_entity.type
_entity.pdbx_description
1 polymer ?
#
loop_
_entity_poly.entity_id
_entity_poly.type
_entity_poly.pdbx_seq_one_letter_code
_entity_poly.pdbx_strand_id
1 'polypeptide(L)'
;KQTLLPLLKEEVSSFIFPCKPAVQRPERQHMVMELLRCIPLLLFLLFVCGLDHFIFTVLSVIQNHSFIEYSYQASHHLSVNVMGTSLMAQLLRGTIGALNTSFESEMETSNLVCLPRPTGMTRQQYLNTCLPLGLLALLCLAQVYPFRLRRAIAAFYFPKREKARVLFLYNKLLRQRKNFLHLQRARVARQARQPPELGTVLLRWCRRHWPWLRRCLRQKCTLCGSAETPQHQPCPNPECFALYCESCW
;
A
#
# COMPACT_ATOMS: atom_id res chain seq x y z
N LYS A 1 -26.16 26.31 -31.29
CA LYS A 1 -26.45 25.54 -30.05
C LYS A 1 -25.14 24.96 -29.53
N GLN A 2 -24.73 25.22 -28.29
CA GLN A 2 -23.50 24.62 -27.75
C GLN A 2 -23.72 23.14 -27.46
N THR A 3 -22.92 22.28 -28.09
CA THR A 3 -22.88 20.84 -27.84
C THR A 3 -21.83 20.53 -26.78
N LEU A 4 -22.11 19.57 -25.90
CA LEU A 4 -21.15 19.14 -24.88
C LEU A 4 -20.01 18.30 -25.46
N LEU A 5 -20.23 17.64 -26.58
CA LEU A 5 -19.22 16.85 -27.28
C LEU A 5 -18.53 17.70 -28.36
N PRO A 6 -17.20 17.59 -28.54
CA PRO A 6 -16.26 16.70 -27.85
C PRO A 6 -15.92 17.14 -26.40
N LEU A 7 -15.57 16.17 -25.54
CA LEU A 7 -15.07 16.43 -24.18
C LEU A 7 -13.62 16.95 -24.25
N LEU A 8 -13.31 18.01 -23.50
CA LEU A 8 -11.94 18.53 -23.38
C LEU A 8 -11.08 17.51 -22.62
N LYS A 9 -9.78 17.40 -22.93
CA LYS A 9 -8.86 16.44 -22.29
C LYS A 9 -8.89 16.51 -20.75
N GLU A 10 -9.07 17.70 -20.21
CA GLU A 10 -9.15 17.95 -18.77
C GLU A 10 -10.46 17.41 -18.16
N GLU A 11 -11.58 17.55 -18.89
CA GLU A 11 -12.89 17.04 -18.49
C GLU A 11 -13.00 15.52 -18.64
N VAL A 12 -12.30 14.95 -19.63
CA VAL A 12 -12.19 13.49 -19.78
C VAL A 12 -11.62 12.86 -18.52
N SER A 13 -10.73 13.56 -17.81
CA SER A 13 -10.10 13.05 -16.59
C SER A 13 -11.05 12.96 -15.38
N SER A 14 -12.07 13.82 -15.32
CA SER A 14 -13.06 13.85 -14.24
C SER A 14 -14.34 13.06 -14.56
N PHE A 15 -14.56 12.70 -15.82
CA PHE A 15 -15.72 11.94 -16.26
C PHE A 15 -15.50 10.43 -16.17
N ILE A 16 -16.45 9.70 -15.57
CA ILE A 16 -16.40 8.23 -15.45
C ILE A 16 -17.13 7.60 -16.63
N PHE A 17 -16.38 6.91 -17.49
CA PHE A 17 -16.93 6.15 -18.61
C PHE A 17 -17.34 4.74 -18.16
N PRO A 18 -18.61 4.35 -18.27
CA PRO A 18 -19.07 3.05 -17.78
C PRO A 18 -18.48 1.85 -18.55
N CYS A 19 -18.24 2.00 -19.86
CA CYS A 19 -17.83 0.90 -20.74
C CYS A 19 -16.30 0.80 -20.98
N LYS A 20 -15.50 1.72 -20.46
CA LYS A 20 -14.04 1.69 -20.67
C LYS A 20 -13.34 0.97 -19.52
N PRO A 21 -12.51 -0.06 -19.74
CA PRO A 21 -11.86 -0.79 -18.64
C PRO A 21 -10.82 0.04 -17.87
N ALA A 22 -10.36 1.17 -18.43
CA ALA A 22 -9.42 2.05 -17.76
C ALA A 22 -9.99 2.62 -16.45
N VAL A 23 -9.20 2.54 -15.38
CA VAL A 23 -9.52 3.14 -14.07
C VAL A 23 -9.37 4.66 -14.16
N GLN A 24 -10.43 5.38 -13.82
CA GLN A 24 -10.45 6.83 -13.89
C GLN A 24 -9.88 7.45 -12.60
N ARG A 25 -9.41 8.71 -12.67
CA ARG A 25 -8.85 9.44 -11.50
C ARG A 25 -9.70 9.40 -10.22
N PRO A 26 -11.03 9.66 -10.23
CA PRO A 26 -11.83 9.60 -9.02
C PRO A 26 -11.96 8.18 -8.47
N GLU A 27 -12.01 7.17 -9.35
CA GLU A 27 -12.07 5.76 -8.92
C GLU A 27 -10.75 5.35 -8.27
N ARG A 28 -9.61 5.78 -8.81
CA ARG A 28 -8.30 5.55 -8.21
C ARG A 28 -8.18 6.18 -6.82
N GLN A 29 -8.73 7.37 -6.60
CA GLN A 29 -8.71 7.99 -5.26
C GLN A 29 -9.46 7.15 -4.24
N HIS A 30 -10.64 6.64 -4.61
CA HIS A 30 -11.39 5.71 -3.76
C HIS A 30 -10.64 4.39 -3.52
N MET A 31 -10.07 3.79 -4.57
CA MET A 31 -9.24 2.58 -4.43
C MET A 31 -8.07 2.79 -3.47
N VAL A 32 -7.36 3.91 -3.59
CA VAL A 32 -6.19 4.21 -2.74
C VAL A 32 -6.62 4.39 -1.29
N MET A 33 -7.76 5.04 -1.02
CA MET A 33 -8.30 5.18 0.33
C MET A 33 -8.66 3.82 0.95
N GLU A 34 -9.33 2.94 0.21
CA GLU A 34 -9.68 1.59 0.69
C GLU A 34 -8.43 0.73 0.90
N LEU A 35 -7.44 0.83 0.01
CA LEU A 35 -6.16 0.15 0.16
C LEU A 35 -5.41 0.65 1.40
N LEU A 36 -5.39 1.97 1.63
CA LEU A 36 -4.77 2.57 2.82
C LEU A 36 -5.37 2.00 4.11
N ARG A 37 -6.69 1.73 4.12
CA ARG A 37 -7.40 1.11 5.24
C ARG A 37 -6.96 -0.35 5.49
N CYS A 38 -6.47 -1.04 4.47
CA CYS A 38 -5.96 -2.42 4.58
C CYS A 38 -4.51 -2.51 5.05
N ILE A 39 -3.73 -1.44 4.93
CA ILE A 39 -2.31 -1.38 5.36
C ILE A 39 -2.10 -1.78 6.83
N PRO A 40 -2.85 -1.27 7.83
CA PRO A 40 -2.60 -1.63 9.23
C PRO A 40 -2.78 -3.13 9.50
N LEU A 41 -3.73 -3.78 8.82
CA LEU A 41 -3.95 -5.23 8.92
C LEU A 41 -2.76 -6.02 8.35
N LEU A 42 -2.23 -5.58 7.21
CA LEU A 42 -1.03 -6.18 6.61
C LEU A 42 0.21 -5.99 7.49
N LEU A 43 0.40 -4.78 8.06
CA LEU A 43 1.52 -4.51 8.97
C LEU A 43 1.42 -5.35 10.24
N PHE A 44 0.22 -5.46 10.82
CA PHE A 44 -0.02 -6.30 11.99
C PHE A 44 0.29 -7.78 11.71
N LEU A 45 -0.14 -8.30 10.56
CA LEU A 45 0.21 -9.66 10.14
C LEU A 45 1.72 -9.85 10.03
N LEU A 46 2.41 -8.96 9.31
CA LEU A 46 3.86 -9.03 9.14
C LEU A 46 4.58 -8.98 10.50
N PHE A 47 4.10 -8.15 11.43
CA PHE A 47 4.62 -8.07 12.77
C PHE A 47 4.45 -9.38 13.55
N VAL A 48 3.25 -9.97 13.55
CA VAL A 48 2.97 -11.25 14.23
C VAL A 48 3.80 -12.39 13.61
N CYS A 49 3.90 -12.46 12.28
CA CYS A 49 4.74 -13.44 11.60
C CYS A 49 6.23 -13.26 11.94
N GLY A 50 6.69 -12.01 12.02
CA GLY A 50 8.06 -11.68 12.44
C GLY A 50 8.33 -12.09 13.89
N LEU A 51 7.38 -11.85 14.80
CA LEU A 51 7.48 -12.29 16.19
C LEU A 51 7.53 -13.81 16.31
N ASP A 52 6.68 -14.55 15.58
CA ASP A 52 6.70 -16.02 15.58
C ASP A 52 8.08 -16.54 15.13
N HIS A 53 8.63 -15.97 14.05
CA HIS A 53 9.97 -16.33 13.58
C HIS A 53 11.08 -15.97 14.57
N PHE A 54 10.98 -14.80 15.22
CA PHE A 54 11.92 -14.38 16.26
C PHE A 54 11.89 -15.33 17.46
N ILE A 55 10.69 -15.65 17.97
CA ILE A 55 10.50 -16.58 19.09
C ILE A 55 11.05 -17.96 18.73
N PHE A 56 10.73 -18.47 17.54
CA PHE A 56 11.26 -19.74 17.05
C PHE A 56 12.80 -19.74 17.03
N THR A 57 13.40 -18.67 16.51
CA THR A 57 14.86 -18.53 16.44
C THR A 57 15.47 -18.50 17.84
N VAL A 58 14.94 -17.67 18.74
CA VAL A 58 15.42 -17.58 20.13
C VAL A 58 15.29 -18.92 20.84
N LEU A 59 14.15 -19.60 20.73
CA LEU A 59 13.95 -20.92 21.34
C LEU A 59 14.90 -21.97 20.76
N SER A 60 15.19 -21.94 19.45
CA SER A 60 16.15 -22.84 18.83
C SER A 60 17.59 -22.57 19.26
N VAL A 61 17.96 -21.29 19.45
CA VAL A 61 19.28 -20.89 19.97
C VAL A 61 19.42 -21.32 21.43
N ILE A 62 18.38 -21.10 22.25
CA ILE A 62 18.36 -21.58 23.63
C ILE A 62 18.52 -23.09 23.64
N GLN A 63 17.76 -23.83 22.83
CA GLN A 63 17.87 -25.29 22.75
C GLN A 63 19.30 -25.76 22.42
N ASN A 64 19.98 -25.08 21.48
CA ASN A 64 21.33 -25.43 21.06
C ASN A 64 22.41 -25.06 22.09
N HIS A 65 22.23 -23.97 22.85
CA HIS A 65 23.20 -23.49 23.84
C HIS A 65 22.94 -23.99 25.27
N SER A 66 21.73 -24.44 25.60
CA SER A 66 21.35 -24.97 26.90
C SER A 66 21.39 -26.51 26.96
N PHE A 67 21.81 -27.17 25.89
CA PHE A 67 22.11 -28.60 25.91
C PHE A 67 23.39 -28.83 26.70
N ILE A 68 23.26 -29.11 28.00
CA ILE A 68 24.35 -29.46 28.90
C ILE A 68 24.13 -30.91 29.32
N GLU A 69 25.05 -31.79 28.94
CA GLU A 69 25.12 -33.17 29.39
C GLU A 69 26.02 -33.21 30.64
N TYR A 70 25.41 -33.31 31.82
CA TYR A 70 26.14 -33.42 33.08
C TYR A 70 26.35 -34.90 33.43
N SER A 71 27.51 -35.45 33.12
CA SER A 71 27.94 -36.75 33.64
C SER A 71 28.54 -36.57 35.05
N TYR A 72 27.68 -36.58 36.08
CA TYR A 72 28.13 -36.58 37.47
C TYR A 72 28.52 -38.00 37.89
N GLN A 73 29.81 -38.35 37.80
CA GLN A 73 30.35 -39.59 38.36
C GLN A 73 30.80 -39.33 39.81
N ALA A 74 29.93 -39.59 40.79
CA ALA A 74 30.22 -39.43 42.21
C ALA A 74 30.67 -40.76 42.84
N SER A 75 31.96 -41.08 42.77
CA SER A 75 32.54 -42.28 43.39
C SER A 75 32.87 -42.03 44.88
N HIS A 76 31.91 -42.22 45.80
CA HIS A 76 32.16 -42.15 47.24
C HIS A 76 32.44 -43.54 47.83
N HIS A 77 33.73 -43.89 47.93
CA HIS A 77 34.17 -45.13 48.59
C HIS A 77 34.28 -44.93 50.11
N LEU A 78 33.19 -45.16 50.85
CA LEU A 78 33.19 -45.12 52.32
C LEU A 78 33.56 -46.51 52.89
N SER A 79 34.85 -46.74 53.17
CA SER A 79 35.30 -47.91 53.92
C SER A 79 35.48 -47.57 55.40
N VAL A 80 34.56 -48.00 56.26
CA VAL A 80 34.61 -47.76 57.71
C VAL A 80 35.02 -49.05 58.42
N ASN A 81 36.25 -49.11 58.93
CA ASN A 81 36.76 -50.24 59.70
C ASN A 81 36.61 -49.98 61.21
N VAL A 82 35.77 -50.74 61.90
CA VAL A 82 35.56 -50.63 63.35
C VAL A 82 36.58 -51.52 64.08
N MET A 83 37.41 -50.96 64.96
CA MET A 83 38.40 -51.67 65.78
C MET A 83 37.90 -51.83 67.23
N GLY A 84 38.05 -53.03 67.81
CA GLY A 84 37.64 -53.33 69.21
C GLY A 84 36.67 -54.53 69.34
N THR A 85 36.70 -55.19 70.50
CA THR A 85 35.90 -56.40 70.82
C THR A 85 34.70 -56.14 71.75
N SER A 86 34.36 -54.87 71.99
CA SER A 86 33.22 -54.51 72.84
C SER A 86 31.87 -54.86 72.18
N LEU A 87 30.83 -55.05 73.00
CA LEU A 87 29.46 -55.32 72.55
C LEU A 87 28.92 -54.25 71.57
N MET A 88 29.26 -52.98 71.81
CA MET A 88 28.94 -51.87 70.88
C MET A 88 29.67 -51.99 69.54
N ALA A 89 30.94 -52.43 69.52
CA ALA A 89 31.69 -52.63 68.28
C ALA A 89 31.14 -53.80 67.44
N GLN A 90 30.55 -54.82 68.08
CA GLN A 90 29.87 -55.92 67.38
C GLN A 90 28.55 -55.46 66.75
N LEU A 91 27.74 -54.67 67.46
CA LEU A 91 26.50 -54.11 66.91
C LEU A 91 26.77 -53.16 65.73
N LEU A 92 27.76 -52.29 65.87
CA LEU A 92 28.16 -51.36 64.80
C LEU A 92 28.73 -52.10 63.58
N ARG A 93 29.47 -53.22 63.75
CA ARG A 93 29.86 -54.07 62.62
C ARG A 93 28.68 -54.71 61.92
N GLY A 94 27.67 -55.15 62.68
CA GLY A 94 26.45 -55.74 62.11
C GLY A 94 25.65 -54.74 61.27
N THR A 95 25.53 -53.50 61.72
CA THR A 95 24.76 -52.45 61.02
C THR A 95 25.53 -51.79 59.88
N ILE A 96 26.83 -51.54 60.05
CA ILE A 96 27.68 -50.88 59.04
C ILE A 96 28.14 -51.89 57.97
N GLY A 97 28.29 -53.18 58.32
CA GLY A 97 28.61 -54.24 57.37
C GLY A 97 27.51 -54.45 56.31
N ALA A 98 26.25 -54.21 56.67
CA ALA A 98 25.12 -54.21 55.73
C ALA A 98 25.10 -52.99 54.79
N LEU A 99 25.82 -51.92 55.16
CA LEU A 99 25.96 -50.69 54.37
C LEU A 99 27.27 -50.63 53.57
N ASN A 100 28.13 -51.66 53.69
CA ASN A 100 29.41 -51.77 52.99
C ASN A 100 29.24 -52.24 51.53
N THR A 101 28.14 -51.85 50.90
CA THR A 101 27.87 -52.07 49.48
C THR A 101 28.31 -50.82 48.74
N SER A 102 29.28 -50.97 47.83
CA SER A 102 29.63 -49.93 46.87
C SER A 102 28.38 -49.53 46.08
N PHE A 103 27.77 -48.40 46.43
CA PHE A 103 26.66 -47.82 45.68
C PHE A 103 27.23 -47.12 44.44
N GLU A 104 27.36 -47.86 43.34
CA GLU A 104 27.63 -47.29 42.03
C GLU A 104 26.28 -46.98 41.36
N SER A 105 25.79 -45.75 41.55
CA SER A 105 24.61 -45.26 40.86
C SER A 105 25.03 -44.39 39.69
N GLU A 106 25.05 -44.96 38.48
CA GLU A 106 25.10 -44.18 37.25
C GLU A 106 23.74 -43.50 37.07
N MET A 107 23.64 -42.22 37.45
CA MET A 107 22.45 -41.41 37.21
C MET A 107 22.70 -40.49 36.01
N GLU A 108 22.35 -40.98 34.82
CA GLU A 108 22.26 -40.16 33.61
C GLU A 108 21.06 -39.21 33.72
N THR A 109 21.27 -38.00 34.24
CA THR A 109 20.23 -36.96 34.30
C THR A 109 20.38 -36.01 33.12
N SER A 110 19.61 -36.25 32.06
CA SER A 110 19.59 -35.37 30.89
C SER A 110 18.54 -34.26 31.06
N ASN A 111 18.91 -33.01 30.77
CA ASN A 111 18.00 -31.85 30.87
C ASN A 111 16.99 -31.78 29.69
N LEU A 112 16.96 -32.81 28.84
CA LEU A 112 16.14 -32.91 27.61
C LEU A 112 14.64 -32.72 27.85
N VAL A 113 14.14 -33.14 29.02
CA VAL A 113 12.73 -33.02 29.40
C VAL A 113 12.35 -31.56 29.72
N CYS A 114 13.33 -30.74 30.13
CA CYS A 114 13.12 -29.35 30.51
C CYS A 114 13.42 -28.37 29.35
N LEU A 115 13.99 -28.83 28.23
CA LEU A 115 14.27 -27.97 27.09
C LEU A 115 12.96 -27.65 26.33
N PRO A 116 12.68 -26.37 26.05
CA PRO A 116 11.51 -26.00 25.27
C PRO A 116 11.64 -26.55 23.85
N ARG A 117 10.62 -27.27 23.36
CA ARG A 117 10.56 -27.74 21.98
C ARG A 117 10.03 -26.61 21.09
N PRO A 118 10.85 -25.99 20.22
CA PRO A 118 10.38 -24.92 19.35
C PRO A 118 9.42 -25.49 18.30
N THR A 119 8.12 -25.26 18.47
CA THR A 119 7.10 -25.57 17.45
C THR A 119 6.79 -24.30 16.68
N GLY A 120 7.40 -24.14 15.50
CA GLY A 120 7.03 -23.07 14.57
C GLY A 120 5.71 -23.38 13.86
N MET A 121 5.03 -22.34 13.35
CA MET A 121 3.86 -22.57 12.50
C MET A 121 4.23 -23.32 11.23
N THR A 122 3.40 -24.32 10.89
CA THR A 122 3.55 -25.08 9.65
C THR A 122 3.27 -24.19 8.43
N ARG A 123 3.87 -24.52 7.28
CA ARG A 123 3.65 -23.78 6.03
C ARG A 123 2.16 -23.67 5.64
N GLN A 124 1.36 -24.67 5.98
CA GLN A 124 -0.09 -24.65 5.75
C GLN A 124 -0.81 -23.61 6.62
N GLN A 125 -0.41 -23.45 7.88
CA GLN A 125 -1.00 -22.45 8.79
C GLN A 125 -0.68 -21.03 8.32
N TYR A 126 0.54 -20.78 7.85
CA TYR A 126 0.91 -19.51 7.21
C TYR A 126 0.06 -19.24 5.95
N LEU A 127 -0.09 -20.23 5.07
CA LEU A 127 -0.90 -20.07 3.85
C LEU A 127 -2.36 -19.79 4.19
N ASN A 128 -2.96 -20.53 5.12
CA ASN A 128 -4.35 -20.32 5.55
C ASN A 128 -4.58 -18.93 6.17
N THR A 129 -3.57 -18.35 6.81
CA THR A 129 -3.66 -17.02 7.41
C THR A 129 -3.45 -15.90 6.38
N CYS A 130 -2.47 -16.06 5.47
CA CYS A 130 -2.14 -15.05 4.47
C CYS A 130 -3.14 -15.00 3.30
N LEU A 131 -3.70 -16.14 2.88
CA LEU A 131 -4.60 -16.26 1.74
C LEU A 131 -5.87 -15.38 1.85
N PRO A 132 -6.63 -15.35 2.97
CA PRO A 132 -7.81 -14.49 3.08
C PRO A 132 -7.45 -13.00 3.04
N LEU A 133 -6.29 -12.60 3.57
CA LEU A 133 -5.81 -11.22 3.52
C LEU A 133 -5.38 -10.80 2.11
N GLY A 134 -4.69 -11.69 1.38
CA GLY A 134 -4.39 -11.50 -0.03
C GLY A 134 -5.67 -11.38 -0.87
N LEU A 135 -6.65 -12.24 -0.61
CA LEU A 135 -7.96 -12.19 -1.26
C LEU A 135 -8.69 -10.87 -0.95
N LEU A 136 -8.66 -10.41 0.30
CA LEU A 136 -9.24 -9.11 0.69
C LEU A 136 -8.61 -7.96 -0.12
N ALA A 137 -7.29 -7.93 -0.22
CA ALA A 137 -6.58 -6.91 -0.99
C ALA A 137 -6.95 -6.96 -2.49
N LEU A 138 -7.05 -8.15 -3.07
CA LEU A 138 -7.51 -8.34 -4.46
C LEU A 138 -8.96 -7.89 -4.64
N LEU A 139 -9.84 -8.17 -3.68
CA LEU A 139 -11.23 -7.72 -3.71
C LEU A 139 -11.34 -6.20 -3.61
N CYS A 140 -10.51 -5.53 -2.81
CA CYS A 140 -10.42 -4.07 -2.77
C CYS A 140 -10.03 -3.49 -4.13
N LEU A 141 -9.11 -4.13 -4.85
CA LEU A 141 -8.77 -3.74 -6.22
C LEU A 141 -9.91 -4.00 -7.21
N ALA A 142 -10.58 -5.14 -7.07
CA ALA A 142 -11.70 -5.53 -7.93
C ALA A 142 -12.96 -4.69 -7.67
N GLN A 143 -13.08 -4.03 -6.52
CA GLN A 143 -14.27 -3.28 -6.06
C GLN A 143 -14.76 -2.20 -7.04
N VAL A 144 -13.89 -1.67 -7.91
CA VAL A 144 -14.28 -0.70 -8.95
C VAL A 144 -15.29 -1.29 -9.94
N TYR A 145 -15.13 -2.57 -10.30
CA TYR A 145 -15.99 -3.24 -11.27
C TYR A 145 -17.43 -3.47 -10.78
N PRO A 146 -17.71 -3.98 -9.56
CA PRO A 146 -19.07 -4.11 -9.06
C PRO A 146 -19.75 -2.76 -8.86
N PHE A 147 -19.02 -1.67 -8.54
CA PHE A 147 -19.63 -0.34 -8.52
C PHE A 147 -20.12 0.11 -9.90
N ARG A 148 -19.36 -0.17 -10.97
CA ARG A 148 -19.79 0.08 -12.35
C ARG A 148 -20.96 -0.83 -12.75
N LEU A 149 -20.91 -2.10 -12.37
CA LEU A 149 -21.96 -3.07 -12.63
C LEU A 149 -23.28 -2.66 -11.96
N ARG A 150 -23.24 -2.22 -10.69
CA ARG A 150 -24.42 -1.71 -9.97
C ARG A 150 -25.10 -0.58 -10.74
N ARG A 151 -24.32 0.32 -11.34
CA ARG A 151 -24.86 1.39 -12.18
C ARG A 151 -25.49 0.84 -13.45
N ALA A 152 -24.85 -0.11 -14.12
CA ALA A 152 -25.40 -0.75 -15.33
C ALA A 152 -26.73 -1.47 -15.04
N ILE A 153 -26.79 -2.24 -13.95
CA ILE A 153 -28.01 -2.90 -13.48
C ILE A 153 -29.09 -1.86 -13.17
N ALA A 154 -28.78 -0.81 -12.41
CA ALA A 154 -29.74 0.24 -12.08
C ALA A 154 -30.26 0.99 -13.33
N ALA A 155 -29.39 1.19 -14.33
CA ALA A 155 -29.77 1.80 -15.60
C ALA A 155 -30.75 0.91 -16.39
N PHE A 156 -30.56 -0.41 -16.34
CA PHE A 156 -31.45 -1.39 -16.96
C PHE A 156 -32.85 -1.41 -16.31
N TYR A 157 -32.91 -1.48 -14.97
CA TYR A 157 -34.20 -1.56 -14.26
C TYR A 157 -34.94 -0.21 -14.15
N PHE A 158 -34.23 0.93 -14.09
CA PHE A 158 -34.82 2.26 -13.87
C PHE A 158 -34.41 3.30 -14.92
N PRO A 159 -34.79 3.12 -16.20
CA PRO A 159 -34.33 3.98 -17.30
C PRO A 159 -34.78 5.44 -17.13
N LYS A 160 -35.98 5.69 -16.58
CA LYS A 160 -36.48 7.06 -16.33
C LYS A 160 -35.59 7.83 -15.35
N ARG A 161 -35.12 7.17 -14.28
CA ARG A 161 -34.24 7.78 -13.27
C ARG A 161 -32.82 8.00 -13.82
N GLU A 162 -32.29 7.05 -14.58
CA GLU A 162 -30.96 7.21 -15.19
C GLU A 162 -30.97 8.33 -16.24
N LYS A 163 -32.03 8.46 -17.05
CA LYS A 163 -32.18 9.59 -17.99
C LYS A 163 -32.15 10.93 -17.27
N ALA A 164 -32.85 11.07 -16.14
CA ALA A 164 -32.82 12.29 -15.33
C ALA A 164 -31.41 12.59 -14.78
N ARG A 165 -30.69 11.58 -14.29
CA ARG A 165 -29.30 11.71 -13.82
C ARG A 165 -28.34 12.13 -14.93
N VAL A 166 -28.48 11.53 -16.12
CA VAL A 166 -27.66 11.88 -17.30
C VAL A 166 -27.94 13.30 -17.76
N LEU A 167 -29.21 13.72 -17.82
CA LEU A 167 -29.58 15.09 -18.17
C LEU A 167 -29.08 16.11 -17.13
N PHE A 168 -29.18 15.78 -15.84
CA PHE A 168 -28.61 16.60 -14.79
C PHE A 168 -27.10 16.75 -14.93
N LEU A 169 -26.38 15.64 -15.15
CA LEU A 169 -24.94 15.65 -15.36
C LEU A 169 -24.54 16.48 -16.59
N TYR A 170 -25.26 16.31 -17.69
CA TYR A 170 -25.08 17.09 -18.92
C TYR A 170 -25.24 18.60 -18.65
N ASN A 171 -26.33 19.00 -18.00
CA ASN A 171 -26.59 20.39 -17.65
C ASN A 171 -25.56 20.96 -16.67
N LYS A 172 -25.11 20.15 -15.69
CA LYS A 172 -24.06 20.52 -14.74
C LYS A 172 -22.75 20.82 -15.46
N LEU A 173 -22.32 19.95 -16.38
CA LEU A 173 -21.11 20.13 -17.17
C LEU A 173 -21.20 21.36 -18.10
N LEU A 174 -22.35 21.58 -18.75
CA LEU A 174 -22.57 22.80 -19.53
C LEU A 174 -22.46 24.08 -18.69
N ARG A 175 -23.04 24.09 -17.49
CA ARG A 175 -22.91 25.22 -16.55
C ARG A 175 -21.45 25.41 -16.12
N GLN A 176 -20.73 24.34 -15.82
CA GLN A 176 -19.31 24.40 -15.47
C GLN A 176 -18.47 25.00 -16.61
N ARG A 177 -18.70 24.59 -17.86
CA ARG A 177 -18.03 25.19 -19.04
C ARG A 177 -18.32 26.68 -19.17
N LYS A 178 -19.59 27.09 -19.05
CA LYS A 178 -19.97 28.51 -19.11
C LYS A 178 -19.29 29.33 -18.03
N ASN A 179 -19.29 28.83 -16.79
CA ASN A 179 -18.63 29.48 -15.66
C ASN A 179 -17.11 29.56 -15.87
N PHE A 180 -16.48 28.48 -16.35
CA PHE A 180 -15.05 28.47 -16.67
C PHE A 180 -14.71 29.51 -17.74
N LEU A 181 -15.42 29.53 -18.87
CA LEU A 181 -15.21 30.50 -19.93
C LEU A 181 -15.45 31.94 -19.44
N HIS A 182 -16.47 32.16 -18.62
CA HIS A 182 -16.76 33.47 -18.02
C HIS A 182 -15.59 33.95 -17.15
N LEU A 183 -15.08 33.09 -16.27
CA LEU A 183 -13.94 33.40 -15.41
C LEU A 183 -12.65 33.63 -16.22
N GLN A 184 -12.38 32.81 -17.24
CA GLN A 184 -11.20 32.97 -18.10
C GLN A 184 -11.28 34.25 -18.93
N ARG A 185 -12.44 34.59 -19.51
CA ARG A 185 -12.64 35.86 -20.21
C ARG A 185 -12.42 37.05 -19.29
N ALA A 186 -12.91 36.99 -18.05
CA ALA A 186 -12.65 38.03 -17.05
C ALA A 186 -11.15 38.14 -16.72
N ARG A 187 -10.44 37.02 -16.60
CA ARG A 187 -8.98 37.00 -16.40
C ARG A 187 -8.23 37.62 -17.58
N VAL A 188 -8.54 37.23 -18.80
CA VAL A 188 -7.93 37.79 -20.03
C VAL A 188 -8.23 39.28 -20.15
N ALA A 189 -9.46 39.71 -19.87
CA ALA A 189 -9.83 41.12 -19.88
C ALA A 189 -9.06 41.94 -18.83
N ARG A 190 -8.84 41.38 -17.63
CA ARG A 190 -7.99 42.02 -16.60
C ARG A 190 -6.53 42.10 -17.06
N GLN A 191 -6.01 41.03 -17.65
CA GLN A 191 -4.63 40.99 -18.14
C GLN A 191 -4.41 41.91 -19.35
N ALA A 192 -5.42 42.08 -20.20
CA ALA A 192 -5.39 43.03 -21.32
C ALA A 192 -5.37 44.50 -20.86
N ARG A 193 -5.86 44.80 -19.64
CA ARG A 193 -5.78 46.14 -19.04
C ARG A 193 -4.42 46.43 -18.40
N GLN A 194 -3.64 45.39 -18.08
CA GLN A 194 -2.31 45.56 -17.52
C GLN A 194 -1.30 45.82 -18.65
N PRO A 195 -0.30 46.69 -18.43
CA PRO A 195 0.75 46.91 -19.43
C PRO A 195 1.47 45.57 -19.70
N PRO A 196 1.83 45.30 -20.97
CA PRO A 196 2.48 44.05 -21.32
C PRO A 196 3.82 43.93 -20.60
N GLU A 197 4.01 42.82 -19.88
CA GLU A 197 5.29 42.52 -19.23
C GLU A 197 6.42 42.51 -20.27
N LEU A 198 7.55 43.14 -19.95
CA LEU A 198 8.72 43.28 -20.84
C LEU A 198 9.13 41.91 -21.43
N GLY A 199 9.09 40.86 -20.60
CA GLY A 199 9.38 39.49 -21.02
C GLY A 199 8.43 38.96 -22.10
N THR A 200 7.14 39.29 -22.04
CA THR A 200 6.17 38.89 -23.09
C THR A 200 6.41 39.62 -24.40
N VAL A 201 6.92 40.85 -24.37
CA VAL A 201 7.25 41.63 -25.56
C VAL A 201 8.53 41.09 -26.21
N LEU A 202 9.56 40.78 -25.41
CA LEU A 202 10.80 40.16 -25.86
C LEU A 202 10.58 38.78 -26.47
N LEU A 203 9.81 37.91 -25.80
CA LEU A 203 9.42 36.60 -26.32
C LEU A 203 8.65 36.71 -27.65
N ARG A 204 7.78 37.72 -27.77
CA ARG A 204 7.04 38.01 -29.02
C ARG A 204 7.97 38.47 -30.14
N TRP A 205 8.92 39.36 -29.84
CA TRP A 205 9.91 39.87 -30.80
C TRP A 205 10.83 38.77 -31.31
N CYS A 206 11.41 37.97 -30.41
CA CYS A 206 12.26 36.84 -30.76
C CYS A 206 11.52 35.83 -31.66
N ARG A 207 10.24 35.51 -31.38
CA ARG A 207 9.45 34.57 -32.21
C ARG A 207 9.16 35.10 -33.62
N ARG A 208 9.07 36.42 -33.80
CA ARG A 208 8.87 37.06 -35.11
C ARG A 208 10.15 37.00 -35.94
N HIS A 209 11.30 37.27 -35.31
CA HIS A 209 12.60 37.29 -36.00
C HIS A 209 13.13 35.88 -36.29
N TRP A 210 12.87 34.93 -35.41
CA TRP A 210 13.52 33.61 -35.41
C TRP A 210 12.49 32.47 -35.60
N PRO A 211 12.28 31.97 -36.84
CA PRO A 211 11.27 30.96 -37.15
C PRO A 211 11.54 29.59 -36.50
N TRP A 212 12.81 29.22 -36.30
CA TRP A 212 13.23 28.03 -35.53
C TRP A 212 12.69 28.01 -34.08
N LEU A 213 12.58 29.15 -33.39
CA LEU A 213 11.97 29.19 -32.05
C LEU A 213 10.47 28.94 -32.05
N ARG A 214 9.78 29.03 -33.18
CA ARG A 214 8.36 28.63 -33.25
C ARG A 214 8.17 27.15 -32.94
N ARG A 215 9.18 26.31 -33.22
CA ARG A 215 9.13 24.88 -32.95
C ARG A 215 9.38 24.56 -31.48
N CYS A 216 10.25 25.34 -30.81
CA CYS A 216 10.57 25.19 -29.39
C CYS A 216 9.55 25.87 -28.46
N LEU A 217 8.94 26.99 -28.89
CA LEU A 217 7.92 27.73 -28.14
C LEU A 217 6.56 27.60 -28.81
N ARG A 218 5.92 26.44 -28.58
CA ARG A 218 4.51 26.24 -28.93
C ARG A 218 3.63 27.17 -28.11
N GLN A 219 2.74 27.89 -28.78
CA GLN A 219 1.75 28.70 -28.10
C GLN A 219 0.69 27.81 -27.44
N LYS A 220 -0.05 28.41 -26.51
CA LYS A 220 -1.19 27.78 -25.86
C LYS A 220 -2.41 28.66 -26.11
N CYS A 221 -3.58 28.06 -26.15
CA CYS A 221 -4.83 28.82 -26.23
C CYS A 221 -4.91 29.80 -25.04
N THR A 222 -5.24 31.06 -25.32
CA THR A 222 -5.33 32.12 -24.30
C THR A 222 -6.41 31.88 -23.25
N LEU A 223 -7.46 31.10 -23.56
CA LEU A 223 -8.56 30.80 -22.63
C LEU A 223 -8.37 29.46 -21.90
N CYS A 224 -8.13 28.37 -22.62
CA CYS A 224 -8.08 27.02 -22.03
C CYS A 224 -6.66 26.49 -21.81
N GLY A 225 -5.63 27.15 -22.34
CA GLY A 225 -4.24 26.70 -22.20
C GLY A 225 -3.88 25.46 -23.03
N SER A 226 -4.76 24.99 -23.93
CA SER A 226 -4.47 23.86 -24.82
C SER A 226 -3.26 24.15 -25.69
N ALA A 227 -2.39 23.16 -25.90
CA ALA A 227 -1.24 23.29 -26.79
C ALA A 227 -1.68 23.57 -28.24
N GLU A 228 -0.91 24.41 -28.94
CA GLU A 228 -1.12 24.77 -30.34
C GLU A 228 -1.28 23.52 -31.23
N THR A 229 -2.42 23.46 -31.93
CA THR A 229 -2.76 22.50 -32.98
C THR A 229 -3.06 23.29 -34.26
N PRO A 230 -2.95 22.68 -35.47
CA PRO A 230 -3.20 23.39 -36.74
C PRO A 230 -4.62 23.96 -36.88
N GLN A 231 -5.56 23.55 -36.02
CA GLN A 231 -6.95 24.04 -35.98
C GLN A 231 -7.13 25.29 -35.09
N HIS A 232 -6.06 25.84 -34.52
CA HIS A 232 -6.18 27.06 -33.72
C HIS A 232 -6.38 28.29 -34.62
N GLN A 233 -7.33 29.15 -34.25
CA GLN A 233 -7.64 30.37 -34.97
C GLN A 233 -7.01 31.58 -34.27
N PRO A 234 -6.20 32.39 -34.98
CA PRO A 234 -5.71 33.66 -34.44
C PRO A 234 -6.85 34.69 -34.37
N CYS A 235 -6.74 35.63 -33.45
CA CYS A 235 -7.65 36.78 -33.38
C CYS A 235 -7.67 37.52 -34.74
N PRO A 236 -8.83 38.02 -35.22
CA PRO A 236 -8.89 38.66 -36.53
C PRO A 236 -8.25 40.06 -36.52
N ASN A 237 -8.01 40.62 -35.34
CA ASN A 237 -7.32 41.88 -35.18
C ASN A 237 -5.80 41.67 -35.35
N PRO A 238 -5.13 42.31 -36.33
CA PRO A 238 -3.70 42.14 -36.58
C PRO A 238 -2.80 42.61 -35.43
N GLU A 239 -3.30 43.46 -34.53
CA GLU A 239 -2.59 43.88 -33.32
C GLU A 239 -2.76 42.89 -32.15
N CYS A 240 -3.72 41.96 -32.27
CA CYS A 240 -4.02 40.98 -31.24
C CYS A 240 -3.40 39.62 -31.59
N PHE A 241 -2.30 39.28 -30.93
CA PHE A 241 -1.62 37.98 -31.08
C PHE A 241 -2.25 36.86 -30.24
N ALA A 242 -3.53 37.00 -29.86
CA ALA A 242 -4.24 35.97 -29.12
C ALA A 242 -4.59 34.78 -30.02
N LEU A 243 -4.31 33.59 -29.52
CA LEU A 243 -4.58 32.33 -30.21
C LEU A 243 -5.68 31.57 -29.47
N TYR A 244 -6.73 31.15 -30.19
CA TYR A 244 -7.86 30.43 -29.62
C TYR A 244 -7.99 29.03 -30.20
N CYS A 245 -8.46 28.10 -29.38
CA CYS A 245 -8.86 26.77 -29.81
C CYS A 245 -10.25 26.84 -30.49
N GLU A 246 -10.61 25.91 -31.39
CA GLU A 246 -11.95 25.93 -32.02
C GLU A 246 -13.10 25.91 -31.02
N SER A 247 -12.96 25.16 -29.92
CA SER A 247 -13.99 25.14 -28.87
C SER A 247 -14.05 26.42 -28.02
N CYS A 248 -13.06 27.31 -28.16
CA CYS A 248 -12.87 28.53 -27.38
C CYS A 248 -13.21 29.81 -28.15
N TRP A 249 -13.18 29.74 -29.49
CA TRP A 249 -13.53 30.81 -30.42
C TRP A 249 -15.03 31.09 -30.37
#